data_AF-A0A7R9QQ21-F1
#
_entry.id   AF-A0A7R9QQ21-F1
#
_cell.length_a   1.000
_cell.length_b   1.000
_cell.length_c   1.000
_cell.angle_alpha   90.00
_cell.angle_beta   90.00
_cell.angle_gamma   90.00
#
_symmetry.space_group_name_H-M   'P 1'
#
loop_
_entity.id
_entity.type
_entity.pdbx_description
1 polymer ?
#
loop_
_entity_poly.entity_id
_entity_poly.type
_entity_poly.pdbx_seq_one_letter_code
_entity_poly.pdbx_strand_id
1 'polypeptide(L)'
;HVQQYGDLTIAQLPASQFLGSKKSVIPLSIPNPTKVTSDSKVSNRDVPLVLARGQDRVNLVYGRQWLDIHMNAYVNSVQHLFSGQSVDVLNTRLELNDRQCYHRFVDTFNDKCMNIAQNSYALGKLYIK
;
A
#
# COMPACT_ATOMS: atom_id res chain seq x y z
N HIS A 1 8.75 7.38 1.17
CA HIS A 1 9.61 8.43 0.59
C HIS A 1 8.93 8.94 -0.66
N VAL A 2 8.85 10.26 -0.85
CA VAL A 2 8.35 10.83 -2.11
C VAL A 2 9.33 10.44 -3.22
N GLN A 3 8.81 9.93 -4.34
CA GLN A 3 9.59 9.45 -5.48
C GLN A 3 9.16 10.19 -6.74
N GLN A 4 10.07 10.33 -7.69
CA GLN A 4 9.83 10.95 -9.00
C GLN A 4 10.20 9.94 -10.09
N TYR A 5 9.43 9.93 -11.18
CA TYR A 5 9.56 8.96 -12.27
C TYR A 5 9.32 9.64 -13.61
N GLY A 6 9.84 9.04 -14.69
CA GLY A 6 9.65 9.52 -16.06
C GLY A 6 10.59 10.69 -16.40
N ASP A 7 10.14 11.54 -17.32
CA ASP A 7 10.89 12.72 -17.76
C ASP A 7 10.78 13.84 -16.71
N LEU A 8 11.89 14.09 -16.00
CA LEU A 8 11.95 15.09 -14.94
C LEU A 8 11.92 16.54 -15.47
N THR A 9 12.10 16.77 -16.77
CA THR A 9 11.96 18.12 -17.35
C THR A 9 10.51 18.60 -17.27
N ILE A 10 9.54 17.68 -17.28
CA ILE A 10 8.11 17.98 -17.11
C ILE A 10 7.83 18.60 -15.74
N ALA A 11 8.59 18.20 -14.70
CA ALA A 11 8.44 18.75 -13.35
C ALA A 11 8.82 20.24 -13.25
N GLN A 12 9.54 20.79 -14.24
CA GLN A 12 9.89 22.20 -14.30
C GLN A 12 8.77 23.07 -14.90
N LEU A 13 7.80 22.44 -15.59
CA LEU A 13 6.67 23.16 -16.13
C LEU A 13 5.81 23.72 -14.99
N PRO A 14 5.23 24.94 -15.13
CA PRO A 14 4.35 25.50 -14.13
C PRO A 14 3.20 24.55 -13.79
N ALA A 15 2.89 24.39 -12.50
CA ALA A 15 1.79 23.53 -12.05
C ALA A 15 0.43 23.90 -12.67
N SER A 16 0.25 25.17 -13.05
CA SER A 16 -0.92 25.63 -13.81
C SER A 16 -1.11 24.86 -15.11
N GLN A 17 -0.07 24.35 -15.77
CA GLN A 17 -0.23 23.54 -16.98
C GLN A 17 -0.91 22.18 -16.72
N PHE A 18 -0.95 21.70 -15.48
CA PHE A 18 -1.57 20.43 -15.09
C PHE A 18 -2.83 20.61 -14.24
N LEU A 19 -2.93 21.71 -13.49
CA LEU A 19 -3.96 21.92 -12.47
C LEU A 19 -5.02 22.97 -12.86
N GLY A 20 -4.93 23.64 -14.02
CA GLY A 20 -5.97 24.60 -14.43
C GLY A 20 -5.55 25.64 -15.47
N SER A 21 -6.29 26.76 -15.58
CA SER A 21 -6.09 27.68 -16.70
C SER A 21 -4.76 28.45 -16.64
N LYS A 22 -4.08 28.52 -17.80
CA LYS A 22 -2.81 29.25 -18.04
C LYS A 22 -2.79 30.72 -17.58
N LYS A 23 -3.96 31.32 -17.40
CA LYS A 23 -4.13 32.64 -16.78
C LYS A 23 -4.87 32.42 -15.46
N SER A 24 -4.13 32.49 -14.35
CA SER A 24 -4.79 32.74 -13.07
C SER A 24 -5.26 34.19 -13.10
N VAL A 25 -6.57 34.41 -13.18
CA VAL A 25 -7.14 35.78 -13.18
C VAL A 25 -7.09 36.38 -11.77
N ILE A 26 -6.88 35.55 -10.74
CA ILE A 26 -6.91 35.96 -9.34
C ILE A 26 -5.76 35.25 -8.61
N PRO A 27 -4.76 35.97 -8.09
CA PRO A 27 -3.81 35.34 -7.16
C PRO A 27 -4.61 34.83 -5.95
N LEU A 28 -4.60 33.51 -5.75
CA LEU A 28 -5.10 32.87 -4.54
C LEU A 28 -4.22 33.32 -3.37
N SER A 29 -4.56 34.46 -2.79
CA SER A 29 -4.04 34.87 -1.49
C SER A 29 -4.76 34.02 -0.46
N ILE A 30 -4.12 32.94 -0.01
CA ILE A 30 -4.60 32.17 1.15
C ILE A 30 -4.28 33.04 2.37
N PRO A 31 -5.28 33.70 2.99
CA PRO A 31 -5.01 34.56 4.12
C PRO A 31 -4.60 33.66 5.28
N ASN A 32 -3.37 33.82 5.76
CA ASN A 32 -2.82 33.12 6.93
C ASN A 32 -2.95 31.59 6.84
N PRO A 33 -2.04 30.89 6.14
CA PRO A 33 -1.99 29.44 6.24
C PRO A 33 -1.74 29.06 7.70
N THR A 34 -2.80 28.62 8.38
CA THR A 34 -2.66 28.01 9.70
C THR A 34 -1.72 26.83 9.49
N LYS A 35 -0.54 26.86 10.12
CA LYS A 35 0.36 25.71 10.14
C LYS A 35 -0.37 24.60 10.88
N VAL A 36 -1.08 23.76 10.14
CA VAL A 36 -1.59 22.49 10.64
C VAL A 36 -0.36 21.59 10.81
N THR A 37 0.19 21.57 12.02
CA THR A 37 1.18 20.56 12.40
C THR A 37 0.43 19.25 12.49
N SER A 38 0.56 18.40 11.46
CA SER A 38 -0.02 17.06 11.48
C SER A 38 0.78 16.18 12.44
N ASP A 39 0.46 16.27 13.73
CA ASP A 39 0.98 15.36 14.76
C ASP A 39 0.37 13.95 14.64
N SER A 40 -0.64 13.79 13.78
CA SER A 40 -1.39 12.55 13.58
C SER A 40 -1.00 11.81 12.30
N LYS A 41 0.31 11.67 12.03
CA LYS A 41 0.75 10.81 10.91
C LYS A 41 0.52 9.34 11.26
N VAL A 42 -0.50 8.74 10.65
CA VAL A 42 -0.81 7.32 10.78
C VAL A 42 -0.60 6.65 9.42
N SER A 43 -0.02 5.45 9.42
CA SER A 43 0.06 4.62 8.21
C SER A 43 -1.36 4.35 7.69
N ASN A 44 -1.59 4.45 6.38
CA ASN A 44 -2.91 4.18 5.79
C ASN A 44 -3.46 2.79 6.19
N ARG A 45 -2.56 1.81 6.37
CA ARG A 45 -2.93 0.47 6.83
C ARG A 45 -3.53 0.47 8.23
N ASP A 46 -3.14 1.40 9.10
CA ASP A 46 -3.55 1.46 10.50
C ASP A 46 -4.69 2.44 10.77
N VAL A 47 -5.08 3.25 9.78
CA VAL A 47 -6.22 4.17 9.88
C VAL A 47 -7.50 3.45 10.37
N PRO A 48 -7.91 2.29 9.79
CA PRO A 48 -9.09 1.58 10.30
C PRO A 48 -8.96 1.17 11.77
N LEU A 49 -7.74 0.79 12.19
CA LEU A 49 -7.48 0.37 13.57
C LEU A 49 -7.54 1.55 14.55
N VAL A 50 -7.03 2.71 14.15
CA VAL A 50 -7.06 3.95 14.96
C VAL A 50 -8.48 4.47 15.14
N LEU A 51 -9.30 4.36 14.08
CA LEU A 51 -10.70 4.79 14.10
C LEU A 51 -11.62 3.80 14.82
N ALA A 52 -11.33 2.50 14.76
CA ALA A 52 -12.17 1.47 15.38
C ALA A 52 -12.22 1.57 16.93
N ARG A 53 -13.35 1.11 17.49
CA ARG A 53 -13.63 1.07 18.93
C ARG A 53 -14.29 -0.26 19.30
N GLY A 54 -14.22 -0.64 20.57
CA GLY A 54 -14.88 -1.85 21.10
C GLY A 54 -14.54 -3.12 20.33
N GLN A 55 -15.57 -3.91 20.00
CA GLN A 55 -15.43 -5.21 19.34
C GLN A 55 -14.83 -5.12 17.93
N ASP A 56 -15.12 -4.05 17.18
CA ASP A 56 -14.57 -3.89 15.82
C ASP A 56 -13.05 -3.79 15.84
N ARG A 57 -12.51 -3.10 16.85
CA ARG A 57 -11.05 -3.02 17.03
C ARG A 57 -10.46 -4.39 17.35
N VAL A 58 -11.13 -5.18 18.20
CA VAL A 58 -10.70 -6.54 18.54
C VAL A 58 -10.70 -7.43 17.30
N ASN A 59 -11.76 -7.39 16.50
CA ASN A 59 -11.90 -8.16 15.26
C ASN A 59 -10.81 -7.78 14.24
N LEU A 60 -10.49 -6.48 14.11
CA LEU A 60 -9.39 -6.02 13.25
C LEU A 60 -8.02 -6.52 13.72
N VAL A 61 -7.75 -6.50 15.03
CA VAL A 61 -6.48 -7.03 15.57
C VAL A 61 -6.36 -8.53 15.32
N TYR A 62 -7.42 -9.28 15.62
CA TYR A 62 -7.46 -10.72 15.42
C TYR A 62 -7.30 -11.09 13.94
N GLY A 63 -8.01 -10.40 13.04
CA GLY A 63 -7.90 -10.63 11.61
C GLY A 63 -6.50 -10.39 11.06
N ARG A 64 -5.77 -9.40 11.59
CA ARG A 64 -4.36 -9.14 11.25
C ARG A 64 -3.45 -10.28 11.70
N GLN A 65 -3.58 -10.70 12.96
CA GLN A 65 -2.80 -11.80 13.53
C GLN A 65 -3.04 -13.10 12.76
N TRP A 66 -4.31 -13.40 12.47
CA TRP A 66 -4.69 -14.56 11.67
C TRP A 66 -4.01 -14.52 10.30
N LEU A 67 -4.06 -13.37 9.61
CA LEU A 67 -3.43 -13.23 8.30
C LEU A 67 -1.91 -13.41 8.37
N ASP A 68 -1.24 -12.82 9.35
CA ASP A 68 0.22 -12.95 9.51
C ASP A 68 0.64 -14.41 9.70
N ILE A 69 -0.06 -15.14 10.58
CA ILE A 69 0.21 -16.55 10.85
C ILE A 69 0.02 -17.38 9.58
N HIS A 70 -1.08 -17.18 8.86
CA HIS A 70 -1.40 -17.98 7.68
C HIS A 70 -0.48 -17.65 6.50
N MET A 71 -0.11 -16.39 6.30
CA MET A 71 0.86 -16.01 5.26
C MET A 71 2.22 -16.65 5.52
N ASN A 72 2.68 -16.66 6.77
CA ASN A 72 3.93 -17.35 7.14
C ASN A 72 3.83 -18.85 6.87
N ALA A 73 2.72 -19.48 7.24
CA ALA A 73 2.49 -20.90 6.99
C ALA A 73 2.46 -21.24 5.49
N TYR A 74 1.83 -20.40 4.66
CA TYR A 74 1.80 -20.58 3.20
C TYR A 74 3.18 -20.43 2.57
N VAL A 75 3.95 -19.40 2.94
CA VAL A 75 5.31 -19.24 2.41
C VAL A 75 6.17 -20.43 2.80
N ASN A 76 6.13 -20.86 4.05
CA ASN A 76 6.88 -22.04 4.52
C ASN A 76 6.44 -23.32 3.79
N SER A 77 5.15 -23.46 3.47
CA SER A 77 4.64 -24.65 2.79
C SER A 77 5.06 -24.71 1.32
N VAL A 78 5.34 -23.59 0.65
CA VAL A 78 5.80 -23.59 -0.75
C VAL A 78 7.30 -23.38 -0.90
N GLN A 79 8.01 -22.96 0.16
CA GLN A 79 9.44 -22.62 0.11
C GLN A 79 10.30 -23.80 -0.38
N HIS A 80 9.93 -25.03 -0.03
CA HIS A 80 10.63 -26.24 -0.47
C HIS A 80 10.56 -26.50 -1.98
N LEU A 81 9.59 -25.89 -2.68
CA LEU A 81 9.44 -25.97 -4.14
C LEU A 81 10.45 -25.08 -4.87
N PHE A 82 11.08 -24.13 -4.18
CA PHE A 82 12.07 -23.22 -4.74
C PHE A 82 13.47 -23.70 -4.38
N SER A 83 14.07 -24.47 -5.30
CA SER A 83 15.40 -25.05 -5.13
C SER A 83 16.50 -23.97 -5.07
N GLY A 84 17.10 -23.79 -3.88
CA GLY A 84 18.48 -23.27 -3.75
C GLY A 84 18.67 -21.82 -3.30
N GLN A 85 17.62 -21.02 -3.14
CA GLN A 85 17.73 -19.70 -2.52
C GLN A 85 16.68 -19.54 -1.43
N SER A 86 17.12 -19.55 -0.17
CA SER A 86 16.32 -19.10 0.96
C SER A 86 16.20 -17.57 0.92
N VAL A 87 15.60 -17.02 -0.14
CA VAL A 87 15.15 -15.63 -0.09
C VAL A 87 14.08 -15.61 0.99
N ASP A 88 14.28 -14.77 2.00
CA ASP A 88 13.24 -14.48 2.97
C ASP A 88 12.14 -13.70 2.26
N VAL A 89 11.21 -14.43 1.63
CA VAL A 89 10.11 -13.88 0.82
C VAL A 89 9.18 -13.03 1.68
N LEU A 90 9.15 -13.28 3.00
CA LEU A 90 8.34 -12.52 3.94
C LEU A 90 8.91 -11.13 4.21
N ASN A 91 10.23 -10.95 4.11
CA ASN A 91 10.89 -9.67 4.40
C ASN A 91 11.49 -8.98 3.18
N THR A 92 11.56 -9.66 2.04
CA THR A 92 12.18 -9.13 0.82
C THR A 92 11.14 -8.57 -0.15
N ARG A 93 11.40 -7.38 -0.70
CA ARG A 93 10.62 -6.81 -1.81
C ARG A 93 11.35 -7.03 -3.12
N LEU A 94 11.01 -8.11 -3.82
CA LEU A 94 11.58 -8.42 -5.13
C LEU A 94 10.95 -7.53 -6.22
N GLU A 95 11.63 -7.36 -7.34
CA GLU A 95 11.07 -6.71 -8.54
C GLU A 95 10.03 -7.61 -9.22
N LEU A 96 9.01 -7.02 -9.85
CA LEU A 96 7.93 -7.78 -10.49
C LEU A 96 8.27 -8.07 -11.95
N ASN A 97 8.78 -9.28 -12.19
CA ASN A 97 9.24 -9.71 -13.51
C ASN A 97 8.15 -10.44 -14.30
N ASP A 98 7.38 -11.32 -13.65
CA ASP A 98 6.25 -12.02 -14.27
C ASP A 98 4.92 -11.44 -13.76
N ARG A 99 4.33 -10.57 -14.57
CA ARG A 99 3.04 -9.96 -14.26
C ARG A 99 1.89 -10.97 -14.33
N GLN A 100 1.93 -11.94 -15.23
CA GLN A 100 0.81 -12.87 -15.42
C GLN A 100 0.72 -13.87 -14.27
N CYS A 101 1.86 -14.42 -13.84
CA CYS A 101 1.94 -15.26 -12.65
C CYS A 101 1.42 -14.50 -11.41
N TYR A 102 1.90 -13.28 -11.22
CA TYR A 102 1.47 -12.43 -10.11
C TYR A 102 -0.02 -12.09 -10.14
N HIS A 103 -0.59 -11.76 -11.30
CA HIS A 103 -2.03 -11.52 -11.43
C HIS A 103 -2.85 -12.74 -11.01
N ARG A 104 -2.50 -13.94 -11.50
CA ARG A 104 -3.19 -15.18 -11.10
C ARG A 104 -3.09 -15.43 -9.59
N PHE A 105 -1.93 -15.16 -9.00
CA PHE A 105 -1.75 -15.24 -7.56
C PHE A 105 -2.67 -14.28 -6.81
N VAL A 106 -2.69 -12.99 -7.20
CA VAL A 106 -3.53 -11.96 -6.58
C VAL A 106 -5.01 -12.31 -6.71
N ASP A 107 -5.45 -12.76 -7.89
CA ASP A 107 -6.84 -13.15 -8.12
C ASP A 107 -7.23 -14.37 -7.26
N THR A 108 -6.36 -15.38 -7.20
CA THR A 108 -6.58 -16.57 -6.36
C THR A 108 -6.61 -16.21 -4.88
N PHE A 109 -5.71 -15.34 -4.43
CA PHE A 109 -5.69 -14.85 -3.06
C PHE A 109 -6.95 -14.05 -2.71
N ASN A 110 -7.40 -13.20 -3.63
CA ASN A 110 -8.61 -12.41 -3.46
C ASN A 110 -9.89 -13.26 -3.37
N ASP A 111 -9.97 -14.32 -4.19
CA ASP A 111 -11.14 -15.21 -4.25
C ASP A 111 -11.14 -16.26 -3.12
N LYS A 112 -9.99 -16.87 -2.81
CA LYS A 112 -9.89 -18.02 -1.89
C LYS A 112 -9.49 -17.67 -0.47
N CYS A 113 -8.80 -16.55 -0.26
CA CYS A 113 -8.28 -16.19 1.07
C CYS A 113 -9.01 -14.99 1.66
N MET A 114 -8.96 -13.83 0.98
CA MET A 114 -9.52 -12.60 1.53
C MET A 114 -9.77 -11.54 0.46
N ASN A 115 -10.93 -10.88 0.52
CA ASN A 115 -11.23 -9.75 -0.36
C ASN A 115 -10.28 -8.57 -0.07
N ILE A 116 -9.34 -8.32 -0.99
CA ILE A 116 -8.28 -7.33 -0.85
C ILE A 116 -8.83 -5.90 -0.88
N ALA A 117 -9.89 -5.66 -1.67
CA ALA A 117 -10.51 -4.35 -1.78
C ALA A 117 -11.15 -3.88 -0.45
N GLN A 118 -11.57 -4.85 0.38
CA GLN A 118 -12.17 -4.58 1.70
C GLN A 118 -11.16 -4.63 2.84
N ASN A 119 -9.92 -5.08 2.59
CA ASN A 119 -8.92 -5.27 3.64
C ASN A 119 -7.56 -4.64 3.27
N SER A 120 -7.36 -3.39 3.71
CA SER A 120 -6.12 -2.64 3.48
C SER A 120 -4.88 -3.26 4.12
N TYR A 121 -5.04 -4.10 5.15
CA TYR A 121 -3.94 -4.84 5.76
C TYR A 121 -3.49 -6.00 4.86
N ALA A 122 -4.43 -6.72 4.26
CA ALA A 122 -4.17 -7.79 3.30
C ALA A 122 -3.52 -7.28 2.01
N LEU A 123 -3.98 -6.14 1.49
CA LEU A 123 -3.30 -5.43 0.39
C LEU A 123 -1.82 -5.19 0.70
N GLY A 124 -1.52 -4.98 1.98
CA GLY A 124 -0.17 -4.75 2.45
C GLY A 124 0.80 -5.93 2.35
N LYS A 125 0.28 -7.14 2.11
CA LYS A 125 1.02 -8.41 2.02
C LYS A 125 1.29 -8.87 0.58
N LEU A 126 0.71 -8.22 -0.43
CA LEU A 126 0.88 -8.61 -1.83
C LEU A 126 2.30 -8.44 -2.40
N TYR A 127 3.26 -7.93 -1.61
CA TYR A 127 4.66 -7.94 -2.04
C TYR A 127 5.29 -9.33 -1.97
N ILE A 128 4.68 -10.25 -1.21
CA ILE A 128 5.04 -11.67 -1.13
C ILE A 128 4.60 -12.31 -2.45
N LYS A 129 5.55 -12.87 -3.19
CA LYS A 129 5.36 -13.43 -4.54
C LYS A 129 6.42 -14.48 -4.87
#